data_AF-A0A525CB18-F1
#
_entry.id   AF-A0A525CB18-F1
#
_cell.length_a   1.000
_cell.length_b   1.000
_cell.length_c   1.000
_cell.angle_alpha   90.00
_cell.angle_beta   90.00
_cell.angle_gamma   90.00
#
_symmetry.space_group_name_H-M   'P 1'
#
loop_
_entity.id
_entity.type
_entity.pdbx_description
1 polymer ?
#
loop_
_entity_poly.entity_id
_entity_poly.type
_entity_poly.pdbx_seq_one_letter_code
_entity_poly.pdbx_strand_id
1 'polypeptide(L)' 'MPFTPLHVGPGLLIKAMLQGSFSLMIFGWSQILMDIQPLVVIISGKGVLHGFTHTFAFATIIAVIAVLTGKHL' A
#
# COMPACT_ATOMS: atom_id res chain seq x y z
N MET A 1 7.01 4.13 -5.28
CA MET A 1 6.98 2.74 -4.77
C MET A 1 6.76 1.83 -5.96
N PRO A 2 7.33 0.61 -5.99
CA PRO A 2 7.00 -0.35 -7.05
C PRO A 2 5.50 -0.71 -6.99
N PHE A 3 4.86 -1.09 -8.10
CA PHE A 3 3.42 -1.39 -8.08
C PHE A 3 3.15 -2.68 -7.30
N THR A 4 1.95 -2.83 -6.72
CA THR A 4 1.53 -3.82 -5.69
C THR A 4 2.12 -5.22 -5.85
N PRO A 5 2.21 -5.82 -7.07
CA PRO A 5 2.80 -7.15 -7.23
C PRO A 5 4.24 -7.29 -6.70
N LEU A 6 5.04 -6.22 -6.76
CA LEU A 6 6.44 -6.23 -6.37
C LEU A 6 6.66 -6.16 -4.85
N HIS A 7 5.64 -5.74 -4.08
CA HIS A 7 5.71 -5.64 -2.63
C HIS A 7 5.43 -6.96 -1.91
N VAL A 8 4.74 -7.90 -2.56
CA VAL A 8 4.29 -9.16 -1.93
C VAL A 8 5.46 -10.06 -1.56
N GLY A 9 6.51 -10.13 -2.38
CA GLY A 9 7.71 -10.92 -2.09
C GLY A 9 8.39 -10.51 -0.78
N PRO A 10 8.81 -9.24 -0.63
CA PRO A 10 9.32 -8.73 0.65
C PRO A 10 8.33 -8.86 1.81
N GLY A 11 7.03 -8.66 1.57
CA GLY A 11 5.99 -8.82 2.59
C GLY A 11 5.88 -10.24 3.13
N LEU A 12 6.01 -11.25 2.27
CA LEU A 12 6.03 -12.67 2.66
C LEU A 12 7.26 -13.01 3.49
N LEU A 13 8.43 -12.48 3.14
CA LEU A 13 9.66 -12.65 3.92
C LEU A 13 9.47 -12.08 5.34
N ILE A 14 8.96 -10.86 5.46
CA ILE A 14 8.69 -10.22 6.76
C ILE A 14 7.64 -11.00 7.54
N LYS A 15 6.56 -11.47 6.88
CA LYS A 15 5.55 -12.34 7.52
C LYS A 15 6.18 -13.60 8.10
N ALA A 16 7.09 -14.25 7.39
CA ALA A 16 7.75 -15.46 7.86
C ALA A 16 8.62 -15.19 9.10
N MET A 17 9.29 -14.04 9.15
CA MET A 17 10.12 -13.63 10.29
C MET A 17 9.30 -13.21 11.51
N LEU A 18 8.25 -12.42 11.30
CA LEU A 18 7.46 -11.79 12.37
C LEU A 18 6.19 -12.57 12.75
N GLN A 19 5.84 -13.60 11.98
CA GLN A 19 4.74 -14.52 12.24
C GLN A 19 3.43 -13.81 12.60
N GLY A 20 2.89 -14.03 13.81
CA GLY A 20 1.64 -13.44 14.29
C GLY A 20 1.65 -11.91 14.39
N SER A 21 2.82 -11.28 14.42
CA SER A 21 2.96 -9.83 14.57
C SER A 21 2.85 -9.05 13.25
N PHE A 22 2.77 -9.75 12.11
CA PHE A 22 2.63 -9.11 10.80
C PHE A 22 1.39 -9.61 10.06
N SER A 23 0.52 -8.69 9.65
CA SER A 23 -0.69 -9.02 8.87
C SER A 23 -0.43 -8.82 7.39
N LEU A 24 -0.43 -9.90 6.61
CA LEU A 24 -0.37 -9.83 5.15
C LEU A 24 -1.60 -9.15 4.56
N MET A 25 -2.76 -9.25 5.22
CA MET A 25 -4.00 -8.62 4.75
C MET A 25 -3.92 -7.10 4.86
N ILE A 26 -3.52 -6.58 6.02
CA ILE A 26 -3.35 -5.13 6.21
C ILE A 26 -2.20 -4.61 5.34
N PHE A 27 -1.09 -5.36 5.25
CA PHE A 27 0.03 -4.99 4.39
C PHE A 27 -0.40 -4.91 2.93
N GLY A 28 -0.98 -5.97 2.36
CA GLY A 28 -1.45 -5.99 0.97
C GLY A 28 -2.48 -4.91 0.69
N TRP A 29 -3.43 -4.71 1.62
CA TRP A 29 -4.43 -3.67 1.51
C TRP A 29 -3.83 -2.26 1.48
N SER A 30 -2.82 -1.99 2.31
CA SER A 30 -2.12 -0.70 2.28
C SER A 30 -1.40 -0.45 0.94
N GLN A 31 -0.89 -1.50 0.30
CA GLN A 31 -0.26 -1.38 -1.04
C GLN A 31 -1.30 -1.03 -2.10
N ILE A 32 -2.45 -1.73 -2.10
CA ILE A 32 -3.55 -1.46 -3.03
C ILE A 32 -4.02 0.00 -2.90
N LEU A 33 -4.26 0.46 -1.67
CA LEU A 33 -4.72 1.84 -1.44
C LEU A 33 -3.69 2.88 -1.89
N MET A 34 -2.40 2.66 -1.61
CA MET A 34 -1.33 3.56 -2.03
C MET A 34 -1.22 3.65 -3.56
N ASP A 35 -1.50 2.54 -4.25
CA ASP A 35 -1.33 2.43 -5.70
C ASP A 35 -2.48 3.01 -6.52
N ILE A 36 -3.58 3.44 -5.89
CA ILE A 36 -4.71 4.05 -6.62
C ILE A 36 -4.27 5.29 -7.39
N GLN A 37 -3.51 6.20 -6.76
CA GLN A 37 -3.04 7.41 -7.45
C GLN A 37 -2.16 7.09 -8.67
N PRO A 38 -1.03 6.35 -8.52
CA PRO A 38 -0.19 6.04 -9.67
C PRO A 38 -0.94 5.23 -10.73
N LEU A 39 -1.88 4.34 -10.37
CA LEU A 39 -2.73 3.64 -11.33
C LEU A 39 -3.57 4.60 -12.17
N VAL A 40 -4.22 5.58 -11.53
CA VAL A 40 -5.00 6.61 -12.24
C VAL A 40 -4.10 7.42 -13.17
N VAL A 41 -2.88 7.78 -12.74
CA VAL A 41 -1.92 8.52 -13.57
C VAL A 41 -1.45 7.68 -14.77
N ILE A 42 -1.17 6.39 -14.58
CA ILE A 42 -0.77 5.47 -15.66
C ILE A 42 -1.89 5.32 -16.69
N ILE A 43 -3.13 5.08 -16.24
CA ILE A 43 -4.28 4.87 -17.15
C ILE A 43 -4.64 6.17 -17.88
N SER A 44 -4.62 7.31 -17.18
CA SER A 44 -5.04 8.59 -17.76
C SER A 44 -3.93 9.29 -18.55
N GLY A 45 -2.67 8.92 -18.35
CA GLY A 45 -1.50 9.65 -18.85
C GLY A 45 -1.35 11.06 -18.28
N LYS A 46 -2.08 11.40 -17.20
CA LYS A 46 -2.17 12.75 -16.64
C LYS A 46 -1.72 12.77 -15.19
N GLY A 47 -0.91 13.76 -14.83
CA GLY A 47 -0.43 13.99 -13.47
C GLY A 47 0.95 13.40 -13.20
N VAL A 48 1.31 13.30 -11.91
CA VAL A 48 2.61 12.82 -11.45
C VAL A 48 2.43 11.53 -10.66
N LEU A 49 3.23 10.51 -10.97
CA LEU A 49 3.13 9.18 -10.35
C LEU A 49 3.27 9.23 -8.82
N HIS A 50 4.14 10.11 -8.30
CA HIS A 50 4.26 10.41 -6.87
C HIS A 50 3.68 11.79 -6.57
N GLY A 51 2.35 11.91 -6.62
CA GLY A 51 1.67 13.15 -6.23
C GLY A 51 1.36 13.18 -4.73
N PHE A 52 0.34 13.95 -4.35
CA PHE A 52 0.08 14.28 -2.95
C PHE A 52 -0.16 13.06 -2.03
N THR A 53 -0.69 11.94 -2.54
CA THR A 53 -0.93 10.74 -1.72
C THR A 53 0.38 10.12 -1.20
N HIS A 54 1.49 10.41 -1.85
CA HIS A 54 2.83 9.93 -1.50
C HIS A 54 3.61 10.93 -0.61
N THR A 55 2.97 11.99 -0.13
CA THR A 55 3.54 12.81 0.95
C THR A 55 3.42 12.07 2.27
N PHE A 56 4.33 12.33 3.22
CA PHE A 56 4.30 11.66 4.53
C PHE A 56 2.93 11.80 5.22
N ALA A 57 2.37 13.02 5.25
CA ALA A 57 1.09 13.30 5.88
C ALA A 57 -0.07 12.48 5.28
N PHE A 58 -0.23 12.49 3.95
CA PHE A 58 -1.32 11.74 3.30
C PHE A 58 -1.07 10.23 3.31
N ALA A 59 0.18 9.80 3.17
CA ALA A 59 0.52 8.38 3.26
C ALA A 59 0.21 7.83 4.66
N THR A 60 0.42 8.61 5.72
CA THR A 60 0.00 8.24 7.08
C THR A 60 -1.53 8.12 7.18
N ILE A 61 -2.29 9.06 6.60
CA ILE A 61 -3.75 8.97 6.57
C ILE A 61 -4.22 7.70 5.86
N ILE A 62 -3.63 7.37 4.71
CA ILE A 62 -3.92 6.13 3.97
C ILE A 62 -3.56 4.91 4.82
N ALA A 63 -2.44 4.92 5.53
CA ALA A 63 -2.05 3.82 6.42
C ALA A 63 -3.06 3.62 7.56
N VAL A 64 -3.56 4.69 8.17
CA VAL A 64 -4.62 4.61 9.20
C VAL A 64 -5.89 4.01 8.62
N ILE A 65 -6.33 4.47 7.44
CA ILE A 65 -7.49 3.88 6.75
C ILE A 65 -7.27 2.39 6.49
N ALA A 66 -6.08 2.01 6.00
CA ALA A 66 -5.73 0.62 5.72
C ALA A 66 -5.80 -0.26 6.97
N VAL A 67 -5.32 0.22 8.11
CA VAL A 67 -5.39 -0.52 9.39
C VAL A 67 -6.83 -0.69 9.86
N LEU A 68 -7.64 0.38 9.79
CA LEU A 68 -9.03 0.35 10.25
C LEU A 68 -9.93 -0.53 9.39
N THR A 69 -9.66 -0.59 8.08
CA THR A 69 -10.49 -1.33 7.12
C THR A 69 -9.96 -2.71 6.76
N GLY A 70 -8.65 -2.92 6.85
CA GLY A 70 -7.98 -4.16 6.42
C GLY A 70 -7.96 -5.28 7.45
N LYS A 71 -8.40 -5.04 8.69
CA LYS A 71 -8.47 -6.08 9.75
C LYS A 71 -9.51 -7.16 9.46
N HIS A 72 -10.52 -6.84 8.66
CA HIS A 72 -11.67 -7.70 8.37
C HIS A 72 -11.64 -8.33 6.97
N LEU A 73 -10.57 -8.10 6.21
CA LEU A 73 -10.29 -8.76 4.94
C LEU A 73 -9.59 -10.10 5.21
#